data_AF-A0A3N5TSI3-F1
#
_entry.id   AF-A0A3N5TSI3-F1
#
_cell.length_a   1.000
_cell.length_b   1.000
_cell.length_c   1.000
_cell.angle_alpha   90.00
_cell.angle_beta   90.00
_cell.angle_gamma   90.00
#
_symmetry.space_group_name_H-M   'P 1'
#
loop_
_entity.id
_entity.type
_entity.pdbx_description
1 polymer ?
#
loop_
_entity_poly.entity_id
_entity_poly.type
_entity_poly.pdbx_seq_one_letter_code
_entity_poly.pdbx_strand_id
1 'polypeptide(L)'
;MTQKTPNEAGQVDEIQKQINQALEELDRIRNQRQSITTPAELQAAEQAIIEATDKIAALMTGLKIQQALDSDDLKEKADQLVQSMPGKFKNQGKRLVSIQTSRGEPVKVSAQYFSRKKKKKKKK
;
A
#
# COMPACT_ATOMS: atom_id res chain seq x y z
N MET A 1 -1.26 -25.75 7.17
CA MET A 1 -1.87 -24.41 7.30
C MET A 1 -1.66 -23.66 5.98
N THR A 2 -2.62 -23.79 5.09
CA THR A 2 -2.62 -23.21 3.74
C THR A 2 -2.86 -21.71 3.87
N GLN A 3 -1.80 -20.91 3.62
CA GLN A 3 -1.91 -19.46 3.57
C GLN A 3 -2.82 -19.10 2.40
N LYS A 4 -3.97 -18.47 2.68
CA LYS A 4 -4.84 -17.83 1.70
C LYS A 4 -3.98 -16.83 0.92
N THR A 5 -3.60 -17.17 -0.30
CA THR A 5 -3.10 -16.19 -1.28
C THR A 5 -4.26 -15.24 -1.58
N PRO A 6 -4.13 -13.93 -1.30
CA PRO A 6 -5.16 -12.97 -1.65
C PRO A 6 -5.27 -12.95 -3.17
N ASN A 7 -6.49 -13.12 -3.64
CA ASN A 7 -6.87 -13.07 -5.05
C ASN A 7 -6.38 -11.74 -5.65
N GLU A 8 -5.74 -11.78 -6.82
CA GLU A 8 -5.04 -10.64 -7.43
C GLU A 8 -5.96 -9.46 -7.75
N ALA A 9 -7.25 -9.72 -7.94
CA ALA A 9 -8.27 -8.68 -8.12
C ALA A 9 -8.69 -7.96 -6.81
N GLY A 10 -8.43 -8.56 -5.64
CA GLY A 10 -9.00 -8.08 -4.38
C GLY A 10 -8.30 -6.88 -3.77
N GLN A 11 -7.00 -6.67 -4.02
CA GLN A 11 -6.25 -5.61 -3.32
C GLN A 11 -6.57 -4.21 -3.86
N VAL A 12 -6.79 -4.09 -5.18
CA VAL A 12 -7.24 -2.84 -5.79
C VAL A 12 -8.63 -2.47 -5.27
N ASP A 13 -9.56 -3.42 -5.26
CA ASP A 13 -10.92 -3.22 -4.76
C ASP A 13 -10.93 -2.86 -3.27
N GLU A 14 -10.08 -3.50 -2.47
CA GLU A 14 -9.95 -3.23 -1.04
C GLU A 14 -9.40 -1.82 -0.79
N ILE A 15 -8.35 -1.40 -1.49
CA ILE A 15 -7.82 -0.03 -1.40
C ILE A 15 -8.90 0.97 -1.86
N GLN A 16 -9.62 0.68 -2.95
CA GLN A 16 -10.69 1.55 -3.45
C GLN A 16 -11.82 1.71 -2.43
N LYS A 17 -12.21 0.62 -1.75
CA LYS A 17 -13.19 0.66 -0.67
C LYS A 17 -12.71 1.53 0.49
N GLN A 18 -11.44 1.41 0.88
CA GLN A 18 -10.85 2.24 1.93
C GLN A 18 -10.80 3.73 1.54
N ILE A 19 -10.51 4.03 0.27
CA ILE A 19 -10.57 5.41 -0.27
C ILE A 19 -11.99 5.96 -0.15
N ASN A 20 -13.00 5.20 -0.58
CA ASN A 20 -14.39 5.66 -0.51
C ASN A 20 -14.83 5.93 0.94
N GLN A 21 -14.44 5.07 1.89
CA GLN A 21 -14.70 5.30 3.31
C GLN A 21 -14.00 6.55 3.85
N ALA A 22 -12.75 6.80 3.44
CA ALA A 22 -12.00 7.99 3.85
C ALA A 22 -12.59 9.27 3.25
N LEU A 23 -13.12 9.22 2.03
CA LEU A 23 -13.85 10.34 1.42
C LEU A 23 -15.15 10.65 2.16
N GLU A 24 -15.92 9.64 2.55
CA GLU A 24 -17.11 9.83 3.39
C GLU A 24 -16.76 10.46 4.75
N GLU A 25 -15.65 10.05 5.36
CA GLU A 25 -15.13 10.64 6.60
C GLU A 25 -14.76 12.11 6.42
N LEU A 26 -14.05 12.45 5.35
CA LEU A 26 -13.71 13.83 5.02
C LEU A 26 -14.96 14.69 4.75
N ASP A 27 -15.95 14.14 4.04
CA ASP A 27 -17.21 14.84 3.80
C ASP A 27 -17.99 15.09 5.10
N ARG A 28 -17.93 14.16 6.07
CA ARG A 28 -18.51 14.41 7.41
C ARG A 28 -17.80 15.55 8.11
N ILE A 29 -16.47 15.55 8.13
CA ILE A 29 -15.66 16.63 8.73
C ILE A 29 -16.00 17.98 8.08
N ARG A 30 -16.09 18.01 6.74
CA ARG A 30 -16.42 19.22 5.97
C ARG A 30 -17.82 19.76 6.27
N ASN A 31 -18.82 18.88 6.39
CA ASN A 31 -20.22 19.28 6.56
C ASN A 31 -20.63 19.47 8.02
N GLN A 32 -19.83 18.98 8.97
CA GLN A 32 -20.09 19.15 10.39
C GLN A 32 -19.84 20.61 10.78
N ARG A 33 -20.91 21.32 11.15
CA ARG A 33 -20.77 22.63 11.79
C ARG A 33 -20.15 22.45 13.17
N GLN A 34 -18.92 22.90 13.34
CA GLN A 34 -18.26 22.99 14.64
C GLN A 34 -18.34 24.43 15.16
N SER A 35 -18.82 24.58 16.40
CA SER A 35 -18.73 25.85 17.12
C SER A 35 -17.39 25.90 17.83
N ILE A 36 -16.42 26.61 17.26
CA ILE A 36 -15.08 26.75 17.82
C ILE A 36 -15.07 27.98 18.72
N THR A 37 -14.91 27.75 20.03
CA THR A 37 -14.89 28.79 21.06
C THR A 37 -13.57 28.88 21.80
N THR A 38 -12.72 27.85 21.68
CA THR A 38 -11.40 27.80 22.31
C THR A 38 -10.28 27.49 21.30
N PRO A 39 -9.03 27.90 21.56
CA PRO A 39 -7.90 27.53 20.72
C PRO A 39 -7.66 26.01 20.64
N ALA A 40 -7.94 25.28 21.72
CA ALA A 40 -7.79 23.83 21.74
C ALA A 40 -8.79 23.13 20.80
N GLU A 41 -10.02 23.64 20.71
CA GLU A 41 -11.03 23.16 19.75
C GLU A 41 -10.61 23.41 18.31
N LEU A 42 -9.99 24.57 18.03
CA LEU A 42 -9.46 24.87 16.70
C LEU A 42 -8.33 23.89 16.32
N GLN A 43 -7.38 23.66 17.23
CA GLN A 43 -6.28 22.72 17.00
C GLN A 43 -6.80 21.30 16.75
N ALA A 44 -7.83 20.86 17.49
CA ALA A 44 -8.44 19.56 17.29
C ALA A 44 -9.11 19.43 15.91
N ALA A 45 -9.78 20.50 15.45
CA ALA A 45 -10.37 20.54 14.11
C ALA A 45 -9.29 20.48 13.01
N GLU A 46 -8.21 21.25 13.15
CA GLU A 46 -7.07 21.23 12.23
C GLU A 46 -6.43 19.84 12.17
N GLN A 47 -6.19 19.22 13.33
CA GLN A 47 -5.59 17.90 13.42
C GLN A 47 -6.47 16.84 12.74
N ALA A 48 -7.80 16.88 12.96
CA ALA A 48 -8.72 15.96 12.31
C ALA A 48 -8.72 16.10 10.77
N ILE A 49 -8.63 17.35 10.26
CA ILE A 49 -8.52 17.61 8.82
C ILE A 49 -7.20 17.04 8.27
N ILE A 50 -6.09 17.25 8.97
CA ILE A 50 -4.77 16.74 8.58
C ILE A 50 -4.80 15.21 8.54
N GLU A 51 -5.30 14.56 9.58
CA GLU A 51 -5.37 13.09 9.64
C GLU A 51 -6.23 12.50 8.51
N ALA A 52 -7.40 13.08 8.25
CA ALA A 52 -8.28 12.62 7.18
C ALA A 52 -7.64 12.79 5.79
N THR A 53 -6.98 13.93 5.55
CA THR A 53 -6.32 14.20 4.27
C THR A 53 -5.07 13.36 4.07
N ASP A 54 -4.25 13.18 5.10
CA ASP A 54 -3.06 12.32 5.06
C ASP A 54 -3.44 10.86 4.80
N LYS A 55 -4.54 10.37 5.39
CA LYS A 55 -5.09 9.04 5.14
C LYS A 55 -5.50 8.85 3.67
N ILE A 56 -6.22 9.82 3.09
CA ILE A 56 -6.58 9.79 1.67
C ILE A 56 -5.33 9.83 0.79
N ALA A 57 -4.37 10.70 1.09
CA ALA A 57 -3.12 10.81 0.33
C ALA A 57 -2.33 9.49 0.32
N ALA A 58 -2.22 8.83 1.48
CA ALA A 58 -1.58 7.52 1.61
C ALA A 58 -2.28 6.48 0.73
N LEU A 59 -3.59 6.34 0.88
CA LEU A 59 -4.39 5.34 0.17
C LEU A 59 -4.38 5.54 -1.35
N MET A 60 -4.52 6.78 -1.83
CA MET A 60 -4.44 7.08 -3.27
C MET A 60 -3.07 6.77 -3.84
N THR A 61 -2.00 7.08 -3.09
CA THR A 61 -0.63 6.73 -3.48
C THR A 61 -0.47 5.21 -3.53
N GLY A 62 -0.95 4.49 -2.52
CA GLY A 62 -0.94 3.03 -2.46
C GLY A 62 -1.71 2.38 -3.63
N LEU A 63 -2.85 2.95 -4.03
CA LEU A 63 -3.60 2.51 -5.20
C LEU A 63 -2.77 2.62 -6.48
N LYS A 64 -2.10 3.76 -6.69
CA LYS A 64 -1.23 3.96 -7.86
C LYS A 64 -0.04 3.02 -7.87
N ILE A 65 0.54 2.74 -6.70
CA ILE A 65 1.60 1.73 -6.56
C ILE A 65 1.06 0.34 -6.93
N GLN A 66 -0.12 -0.05 -6.44
CA GLN A 66 -0.72 -1.34 -6.77
C GLN A 66 -0.97 -1.46 -8.29
N GLN A 67 -1.57 -0.44 -8.90
CA GLN A 67 -1.80 -0.39 -10.34
C GLN A 67 -0.50 -0.51 -11.15
N ALA A 68 0.57 0.16 -10.70
CA ALA A 68 1.88 0.05 -11.33
C ALA A 68 2.49 -1.36 -11.16
N LEU A 69 2.34 -1.99 -9.99
CA LEU A 69 2.81 -3.36 -9.74
C LEU A 69 2.07 -4.40 -10.59
N ASP A 70 0.80 -4.16 -10.92
CA ASP A 70 0.00 -5.04 -11.76
C ASP A 70 0.22 -4.80 -13.26
N SER A 71 0.88 -3.69 -13.64
CA SER A 71 1.22 -3.38 -15.04
C SER A 71 2.29 -4.32 -15.61
N ASP A 72 2.18 -4.63 -16.90
CA ASP A 72 3.12 -5.53 -17.58
C ASP A 72 4.51 -4.92 -17.73
N ASP A 73 4.61 -3.61 -17.99
CA ASP A 73 5.86 -2.85 -18.02
C ASP A 73 6.71 -3.06 -16.76
N LEU A 74 6.08 -3.01 -15.58
CA LEU A 74 6.80 -3.15 -14.32
C LEU A 74 7.17 -4.61 -14.04
N LYS A 75 6.36 -5.57 -14.51
CA LYS A 75 6.70 -7.01 -14.45
C LYS A 75 7.93 -7.32 -15.29
N GLU A 76 7.98 -6.81 -16.53
CA GLU A 76 9.13 -7.01 -17.41
C GLU A 76 10.41 -6.41 -16.83
N LYS A 77 10.34 -5.18 -16.30
CA LYS A 77 11.48 -4.54 -15.62
C LYS A 77 11.91 -5.30 -14.37
N ALA A 78 10.97 -5.85 -13.60
CA ALA A 78 11.28 -6.69 -12.45
C ALA A 78 12.00 -7.99 -12.87
N ASP A 79 11.56 -8.63 -13.95
CA ASP A 79 12.21 -9.84 -14.47
C ASP A 79 13.63 -9.55 -15.00
N GLN A 80 13.81 -8.43 -15.72
CA GLN A 80 15.14 -7.98 -16.17
C GLN A 80 16.07 -7.72 -14.97
N LEU A 81 15.57 -7.05 -13.93
CA LEU A 81 16.33 -6.80 -12.70
C LEU A 81 16.72 -8.11 -11.99
N VAL A 82 15.81 -9.09 -11.95
CA VAL A 82 16.08 -10.39 -11.34
C VAL A 82 17.12 -11.18 -12.15
N GLN A 83 17.11 -11.08 -13.48
CA GLN A 83 18.09 -11.71 -14.36
C GLN A 83 19.48 -11.07 -14.25
N SER A 84 19.56 -9.74 -14.02
CA SER A 84 20.83 -9.03 -13.86
C SER A 84 21.51 -9.27 -12.50
N MET A 85 20.78 -9.79 -11.50
CA MET A 85 21.35 -10.03 -10.17
C MET A 85 22.27 -11.26 -10.10
N PRO A 86 23.38 -11.20 -9.32
CA PRO A 86 24.27 -12.34 -9.14
C PRO A 86 23.61 -13.45 -8.33
N GLY A 87 23.21 -14.52 -9.02
CA GLY A 87 22.64 -15.73 -8.42
C GLY A 87 21.24 -16.04 -8.93
N LYS A 88 20.83 -17.31 -8.84
CA LYS A 88 19.48 -17.71 -9.28
C LYS A 88 18.47 -17.30 -8.23
N PHE A 89 17.56 -16.39 -8.56
CA PHE A 89 16.39 -16.09 -7.75
C PHE A 89 15.21 -16.96 -8.19
N LYS A 90 14.27 -17.19 -7.28
CA LYS A 90 13.01 -17.89 -7.53
C LYS A 90 11.88 -16.96 -7.15
N ASN A 91 10.93 -16.79 -8.07
CA ASN A 91 9.65 -16.13 -7.82
C ASN A 91 8.82 -16.97 -6.84
N GLN A 92 8.37 -16.35 -5.76
CA GLN A 92 7.57 -16.96 -4.68
C GLN A 92 6.10 -16.52 -4.72
N GLY A 93 5.67 -15.89 -5.81
CA GLY A 93 4.35 -15.31 -5.97
C GLY A 93 4.21 -13.93 -5.33
N LYS A 94 2.98 -13.41 -5.34
CA LYS A 94 2.65 -12.13 -4.73
C LYS A 94 2.56 -12.25 -3.20
N ARG A 95 2.96 -11.20 -2.50
CA ARG A 95 2.84 -11.06 -1.03
C ARG A 95 2.34 -9.68 -0.68
N LEU A 96 1.55 -9.61 0.39
CA LEU A 96 1.18 -8.34 1.00
C LEU A 96 2.40 -7.75 1.71
N VAL A 97 2.75 -6.54 1.33
CA VAL A 97 3.82 -5.74 1.93
C VAL A 97 3.26 -4.40 2.35
N SER A 98 3.77 -3.86 3.46
CA SER A 98 3.40 -2.55 3.94
C SER A 98 4.37 -1.51 3.40
N ILE A 99 3.87 -0.47 2.75
CA ILE A 99 4.68 0.63 2.23
C ILE A 99 4.36 1.89 3.02
N GLN A 100 5.38 2.51 3.59
CA GLN A 100 5.29 3.82 4.20
C GLN A 100 5.38 4.89 3.11
N THR A 101 4.32 5.68 2.94
CA THR A 101 4.29 6.85 2.06
C THR A 101 4.76 8.11 2.81
N SER A 102 4.96 9.20 2.08
CA SER A 102 5.38 10.48 2.66
C SER A 102 4.35 11.07 3.64
N ARG A 103 3.08 10.71 3.47
CA ARG A 103 1.95 11.13 4.31
C ARG A 103 1.10 9.92 4.69
N GLY A 104 0.46 10.02 5.86
CA GLY A 104 -0.49 9.05 6.38
C GLY A 104 0.11 7.72 6.80
N GLU A 105 -0.79 6.77 7.04
CA GLU A 105 -0.44 5.44 7.53
C GLU A 105 0.14 4.53 6.43
N PRO A 106 0.95 3.52 6.83
CA PRO A 106 1.45 2.53 5.89
C PRO A 106 0.33 1.81 5.14
N VAL A 107 0.41 1.78 3.81
CA VAL A 107 -0.57 1.09 2.96
C VAL A 107 -0.09 -0.29 2.57
N LYS A 108 -0.98 -1.28 2.63
CA LYS A 108 -0.70 -2.64 2.18
C LYS A 108 -0.88 -2.75 0.67
N VAL A 109 0.14 -3.26 -0.02
CA VAL A 109 0.09 -3.57 -1.45
C VAL A 109 0.54 -5.01 -1.68
N SER A 110 0.04 -5.61 -2.75
CA SER A 110 0.39 -6.95 -3.21
C SER A 110 1.52 -6.86 -4.24
N ALA A 111 2.72 -7.29 -3.86
CA ALA A 111 3.92 -7.21 -4.69
C ALA A 111 4.56 -8.59 -4.94
N GLN A 112 5.19 -8.76 -6.10
CA GLN A 112 5.92 -9.98 -6.45
C GLN A 112 7.12 -10.19 -5.50
N TYR A 113 7.21 -11.35 -4.87
CA TYR A 113 8.31 -11.66 -3.95
C TYR A 113 9.30 -12.64 -4.57
N PHE A 114 10.59 -12.28 -4.54
CA PHE A 114 11.68 -13.13 -5.02
C PHE A 114 12.60 -13.56 -3.89
N SER A 115 13.14 -14.76 -3.98
CA SER A 115 14.09 -15.30 -2.98
C SER A 115 15.27 -15.97 -3.65
N ARG A 116 16.45 -15.92 -3.02
CA ARG A 116 17.65 -16.58 -3.55
C ARG A 116 17.50 -18.09 -3.47
N LYS A 117 17.82 -18.78 -4.57
CA LYS A 117 17.96 -20.24 -4.60
C LYS A 117 19.21 -20.60 -3.80
N LYS A 118 19.05 -21.23 -2.62
CA LYS A 118 20.18 -21.71 -1.83
C LYS A 118 21.02 -22.65 -2.71
N LYS A 119 22.31 -22.33 -2.91
CA LYS A 119 23.27 -23.30 -3.46
C LYS A 119 23.35 -24.44 -2.44
N LYS A 120 22.97 -25.67 -2.82
CA LYS A 120 23.26 -26.86 -2.00
C LYS A 120 24.76 -26.82 -1.69
N LYS A 121 25.14 -26.73 -0.40
CA LYS A 121 26.51 -26.99 0.00
C LYS A 121 26.82 -28.41 -0.48
N LYS A 122 27.78 -28.58 -1.40
CA LYS A 122 28.38 -29.89 -1.64
C LYS A 122 28.92 -30.35 -0.28
N LYS A 123 28.36 -31.42 0.29
CA LYS A 123 29.02 -32.13 1.38
C LYS A 123 30.37 -32.57 0.82
N LYS A 124 31.46 -32.05 1.41
CA LYS A 124 32.79 -32.61 1.23
C LYS A 124 32.84 -33.93 1.99
#